data_AF-A0A5C4NJW1-F1
#
_entry.id   AF-A0A5C4NJW1-F1
#
_cell.length_a   1.000
_cell.length_b   1.000
_cell.length_c   1.000
_cell.angle_alpha   90.00
_cell.angle_beta   90.00
_cell.angle_gamma   90.00
#
_symmetry.space_group_name_H-M   'P 1'
#
loop_
_entity.id
_entity.type
_entity.pdbx_description
1 polymer ?
#
loop_
_entity_poly.entity_id
_entity_poly.type
_entity_poly.pdbx_seq_one_letter_code
_entity_poly.pdbx_strand_id
1 'polypeptide(L)'
;MPIPRFPVRAAPPSAWPEAPDLAIKRDLLASAGGRFCGVTFVKTDGTERQMQVQPAALGPRLKGEAASERARRAARTREMRHPHLLPVWDVRAGAPRSINLRTVSRIAVDGRVHRFGG
;
A
#
# COMPACT_ATOMS: atom_id res chain seq x y z
N MET A 1 13.19 -12.17 33.54
CA MET A 1 12.66 -13.35 32.83
C MET A 1 12.74 -13.11 31.33
N PRO A 2 13.37 -13.98 30.52
CA PRO A 2 13.37 -13.84 29.06
C PRO A 2 12.01 -14.26 28.49
N ILE A 3 11.47 -13.45 27.58
CA ILE A 3 10.22 -13.76 26.87
C ILE A 3 10.49 -14.93 25.90
N PRO A 4 9.69 -16.01 25.91
CA PRO A 4 9.90 -17.12 24.99
C PRO A 4 9.75 -16.66 23.54
N ARG A 5 10.79 -16.88 22.74
CA ARG A 5 10.78 -16.62 21.29
C ARG A 5 10.02 -17.74 20.60
N PHE A 6 8.78 -17.47 20.18
CA PHE A 6 8.07 -18.37 19.28
C PHE A 6 8.80 -18.49 17.94
N PRO A 7 8.92 -19.70 17.36
CA PRO A 7 9.54 -19.89 16.05
C PRO A 7 8.74 -19.13 14.98
N VAL A 8 9.46 -18.37 14.15
CA VAL A 8 8.87 -17.68 13.00
C VAL A 8 8.57 -18.74 11.95
N ARG A 9 7.35 -19.28 11.97
CA ARG A 9 6.87 -20.18 10.91
C ARG A 9 6.92 -19.43 9.58
N ALA A 10 7.45 -20.07 8.53
CA ALA A 10 7.42 -19.55 7.17
C ALA A 10 5.99 -19.11 6.83
N ALA A 11 5.84 -17.91 6.26
CA ALA A 11 4.54 -17.41 5.88
C ALA A 11 3.95 -18.34 4.81
N PRO A 12 2.70 -18.80 4.94
CA PRO A 12 2.06 -19.51 3.84
C PRO A 12 2.04 -18.60 2.61
N PRO A 13 2.06 -19.15 1.38
CA PRO A 13 1.89 -18.37 0.18
C PRO A 13 0.63 -17.49 0.31
N SER A 14 0.68 -16.29 -0.24
CA SER A 14 -0.47 -15.38 -0.32
C SER A 14 -1.69 -16.18 -0.79
N ALA A 15 -2.73 -16.26 0.05
CA ALA A 15 -4.01 -16.89 -0.33
C ALA A 15 -4.77 -16.07 -1.39
N TRP A 16 -4.19 -14.96 -1.86
CA TRP A 16 -4.77 -14.06 -2.82
C TRP A 16 -4.15 -14.33 -4.20
N PRO A 17 -4.97 -14.59 -5.24
CA PRO A 17 -4.47 -14.64 -6.60
C PRO A 17 -3.87 -13.29 -6.96
N GLU A 18 -2.67 -13.28 -7.55
CA GLU A 18 -2.06 -12.05 -8.03
C GLU A 18 -2.84 -11.58 -9.26
N ALA A 19 -3.52 -10.43 -9.14
CA ALA A 19 -3.99 -9.75 -10.32
C ALA A 19 -2.75 -9.29 -11.13
N PRO A 20 -2.72 -9.52 -12.45
CA PRO A 20 -1.53 -9.25 -13.26
C PRO A 20 -1.14 -7.76 -13.27
N ASP A 21 -2.05 -6.88 -12.84
CA ASP A 21 -1.88 -5.42 -12.86
C ASP A 21 -1.37 -4.82 -11.54
N LEU A 22 -1.18 -5.62 -10.47
CA LEU A 22 -0.75 -5.08 -9.17
C LEU A 22 0.60 -4.38 -9.24
N ALA A 23 1.56 -4.96 -9.97
CA ALA A 23 2.87 -4.37 -10.19
C ALA A 23 2.74 -3.03 -10.94
N ILE A 24 2.01 -3.03 -12.06
CA ILE A 24 1.75 -1.82 -12.87
C ILE A 24 1.15 -0.70 -12.01
N LYS A 25 0.16 -1.02 -11.18
CA LYS A 25 -0.47 -0.05 -10.26
C LYS A 25 0.52 0.50 -9.24
N ARG A 26 1.41 -0.32 -8.67
CA ARG A 26 2.47 0.16 -7.76
C ARG A 26 3.42 1.10 -8.48
N ASP A 27 3.88 0.71 -9.66
CA ASP A 27 4.87 1.47 -10.43
C ASP A 27 4.31 2.84 -10.85
N LEU A 28 3.04 2.90 -11.27
CA LEU A 28 2.36 4.16 -11.59
C LEU A 28 2.19 5.07 -10.37
N LEU A 29 1.96 4.51 -9.18
CA LEU A 29 1.91 5.30 -7.96
C LEU A 29 3.31 5.78 -7.58
N ALA A 30 4.31 4.91 -7.65
CA ALA A 30 5.69 5.24 -7.33
C ALA A 30 6.27 6.32 -8.26
N SER A 31 5.92 6.31 -9.54
CA SER A 31 6.41 7.28 -10.54
C SER A 31 5.99 8.73 -10.25
N ALA A 32 4.93 8.95 -9.47
CA ALA A 32 4.55 10.30 -9.04
C ALA A 32 5.62 10.93 -8.13
N GLY A 33 6.35 10.12 -7.36
CA GLY A 33 7.42 10.58 -6.47
C GLY A 33 6.95 11.64 -5.47
N GLY A 34 7.55 12.83 -5.54
CA GLY A 34 7.19 13.99 -4.72
C GLY A 34 5.89 14.69 -5.13
N ARG A 35 5.31 14.36 -6.29
CA ARG A 35 4.10 14.99 -6.84
C ARG A 35 2.84 14.31 -6.33
N PHE A 36 1.69 14.94 -6.58
CA PHE A 36 0.39 14.37 -6.26
C PHE A 36 -0.09 13.43 -7.37
N CYS A 37 -0.66 12.29 -6.98
CA CYS A 37 -1.42 11.41 -7.86
C CYS A 37 -2.83 11.20 -7.33
N GLY A 38 -3.79 11.05 -8.24
CA GLY A 38 -5.19 10.74 -7.91
C GLY A 38 -5.45 9.26 -8.05
N VAL A 39 -6.08 8.65 -7.06
CA VAL A 39 -6.42 7.22 -7.08
C VAL A 39 -7.91 7.06 -6.83
N THR A 40 -8.60 6.32 -7.70
CA THR A 40 -9.98 5.89 -7.49
C THR A 40 -10.00 4.40 -7.19
N PHE A 41 -10.71 4.01 -6.13
CA PHE A 41 -10.89 2.62 -5.76
C PHE A 41 -12.28 2.37 -5.17
N VAL A 42 -12.72 1.11 -5.25
CA VAL A 42 -13.96 0.65 -4.61
C VAL A 42 -13.66 0.22 -3.17
N LYS A 43 -14.44 0.74 -2.23
CA LYS A 43 -14.42 0.35 -0.81
C LYS A 43 -15.13 -0.98 -0.59
N THR A 44 -14.97 -1.54 0.60
CA THR A 44 -15.64 -2.80 0.98
C THR A 44 -17.17 -2.72 0.98
N ASP A 45 -17.73 -1.52 1.16
CA ASP A 45 -19.17 -1.25 1.08
C ASP A 45 -19.67 -1.02 -0.35
N GLY A 46 -18.82 -1.23 -1.37
CA GLY A 46 -19.15 -1.05 -2.78
C GLY A 46 -19.09 0.40 -3.26
N THR A 47 -18.87 1.37 -2.37
CA THR A 47 -18.79 2.78 -2.76
C THR A 47 -17.45 3.12 -3.40
N GLU A 48 -17.46 3.94 -4.45
CA GLU A 48 -16.23 4.49 -5.01
C GLU A 48 -15.68 5.62 -4.14
N ARG A 49 -14.35 5.66 -3.99
CA ARG A 49 -13.64 6.73 -3.32
C ARG A 49 -12.50 7.22 -4.18
N GLN A 50 -12.36 8.54 -4.24
CA GLN A 50 -11.17 9.20 -4.77
C GLN A 50 -10.25 9.63 -3.64
N MET A 51 -8.95 9.44 -3.82
CA MET A 51 -7.90 9.81 -2.87
C MET A 51 -6.79 10.56 -3.59
N GLN A 52 -6.27 11.61 -2.95
CA GLN A 52 -5.09 12.32 -3.40
C GLN A 52 -3.89 11.83 -2.59
N VAL A 53 -2.90 11.29 -3.28
CA VAL A 53 -1.74 10.63 -2.68
C VAL A 53 -0.45 11.37 -3.03
N GLN A 54 0.50 11.40 -2.09
CA GLN A 54 1.87 11.85 -2.34
C GLN A 54 2.86 10.75 -1.92
N PRO A 55 3.32 9.89 -2.82
CA PRO A 55 4.11 8.70 -2.47
C PRO A 55 5.37 9.01 -1.65
N ALA A 56 6.17 9.99 -2.07
CA ALA A 56 7.43 10.33 -1.39
C ALA A 56 7.23 10.95 0.00
N ALA A 57 6.02 11.41 0.34
CA ALA A 57 5.75 11.97 1.66
C ALA A 57 5.66 10.91 2.76
N LEU A 58 5.41 9.65 2.41
CA LEU A 58 5.31 8.60 3.42
C LEU A 58 6.66 8.28 4.07
N GLY A 59 7.70 8.07 3.27
CA GLY A 59 9.02 7.60 3.72
C GLY A 59 9.61 8.40 4.89
N PRO A 60 9.76 9.73 4.78
CA PRO A 60 10.29 10.58 5.86
C PRO A 60 9.46 10.57 7.15
N ARG A 61 8.21 10.07 7.11
CA ARG A 61 7.31 9.99 8.27
C ARG A 61 7.29 8.60 8.92
N LEU A 62 7.94 7.62 8.30
CA LEU A 62 8.11 6.29 8.86
C LEU A 62 9.34 6.26 9.78
N LYS A 63 9.23 5.52 10.89
CA LYS A 63 10.37 5.27 11.78
C LYS A 63 11.46 4.41 11.12
N GLY A 64 11.10 3.61 10.10
CA GLY A 64 12.02 2.71 9.42
C GLY A 64 12.79 1.82 10.42
N GLU A 65 14.11 1.83 10.31
CA GLU A 65 15.02 1.05 11.17
C GLU A 65 15.02 1.48 12.64
N ALA A 66 14.59 2.71 12.94
CA ALA A 66 14.45 3.19 14.31
C ALA A 66 13.19 2.61 15.01
N ALA A 67 12.36 1.83 14.30
CA ALA A 67 11.22 1.14 14.90
C ALA A 67 11.66 -0.08 15.75
N SER A 68 10.83 -0.45 16.72
CA SER A 68 11.09 -1.67 17.52
C SER A 68 11.14 -2.93 16.63
N GLU A 69 11.87 -3.96 17.06
CA GLU A 69 11.96 -5.23 16.33
C GLU A 69 10.57 -5.82 16.05
N ARG A 70 9.68 -5.76 17.05
CA ARG A 70 8.28 -6.18 16.91
C ARG A 70 7.56 -5.43 15.79
N ALA A 71 7.74 -4.11 15.70
CA ALA A 71 7.10 -3.30 14.68
C ALA A 71 7.64 -3.60 13.27
N ARG A 72 8.96 -3.74 13.12
CA ARG A 72 9.59 -4.15 11.84
C ARG A 72 9.09 -5.52 11.38
N ARG A 73 9.02 -6.49 12.29
CA ARG A 73 8.51 -7.84 12.01
C ARG A 73 7.03 -7.83 11.61
N ALA A 74 6.22 -6.99 12.25
CA ALA A 74 4.81 -6.83 11.91
C ALA A 74 4.62 -6.22 10.51
N ALA A 75 5.41 -5.19 10.16
CA ALA A 75 5.40 -4.58 8.83
C ALA A 75 5.74 -5.61 7.74
N ARG A 76 6.85 -6.35 7.90
CA ARG A 76 7.26 -7.42 6.98
C ARG A 76 6.19 -8.51 6.84
N THR A 77 5.59 -8.92 7.96
CA THR A 77 4.51 -9.92 7.97
C THR A 77 3.29 -9.44 7.19
N ARG A 78 2.94 -8.16 7.31
CA ARG A 78 1.81 -7.56 6.59
C ARG A 78 2.08 -7.49 5.09
N GLU A 79 3.28 -7.09 4.69
CA GLU A 79 3.71 -7.06 3.29
C GLU A 79 3.62 -8.45 2.64
N MET A 80 4.13 -9.49 3.32
CA MET A 80 4.06 -10.87 2.82
C MET A 80 2.62 -11.40 2.71
N ARG A 81 1.75 -11.10 3.69
CA ARG A 81 0.37 -11.63 3.73
C ARG A 81 -0.62 -10.85 2.89
N HIS A 82 -0.35 -9.56 2.67
CA HIS A 82 -1.25 -8.65 1.97
C HIS A 82 -0.48 -7.84 0.92
N PRO A 83 0.11 -8.51 -0.09
CA PRO A 83 0.93 -7.83 -1.09
C PRO A 83 0.13 -6.77 -1.87
N HIS A 84 -1.18 -6.92 -1.99
CA HIS A 84 -2.08 -5.97 -2.65
C HIS A 84 -2.36 -4.69 -1.83
N LEU A 85 -1.97 -4.62 -0.55
CA LEU A 85 -2.12 -3.41 0.25
C LEU A 85 -0.88 -2.54 0.13
N LEU A 86 -1.05 -1.36 -0.45
CA LEU A 86 0.01 -0.38 -0.58
C LEU A 86 -0.15 0.72 0.48
N PRO A 87 0.82 0.89 1.40
CA PRO A 87 0.83 2.04 2.29
C PRO A 87 1.16 3.32 1.50
N VAL A 88 0.40 4.38 1.75
CA VAL A 88 0.52 5.67 1.07
C VAL A 88 0.32 6.82 2.03
N TRP A 89 0.77 8.02 1.65
CA TRP A 89 0.39 9.25 2.34
C TRP A 89 -0.84 9.88 1.68
N ASP A 90 -1.95 9.97 2.41
CA ASP A 90 -3.16 10.67 1.98
C ASP A 90 -2.99 12.16 2.28
N VAL A 91 -2.92 12.96 1.21
CA VAL A 91 -2.67 14.41 1.30
C VAL A 91 -3.83 15.13 1.98
N ARG A 92 -5.07 14.72 1.70
CA ARG A 92 -6.27 15.38 2.24
C ARG A 92 -6.49 15.03 3.70
N ALA A 93 -6.21 13.78 4.08
CA ALA A 93 -6.28 13.35 5.48
C ALA A 93 -5.05 13.74 6.30
N GLY A 94 -3.93 14.12 5.66
CA GLY A 94 -2.68 14.42 6.35
C GLY A 94 -2.13 13.25 7.15
N ALA A 95 -2.32 12.00 6.68
CA ALA A 95 -2.01 10.80 7.45
C ALA A 95 -1.63 9.59 6.56
N PRO A 96 -0.90 8.60 7.10
CA PRO A 96 -0.66 7.33 6.43
C PRO A 96 -1.98 6.55 6.28
N ARG A 97 -2.23 6.01 5.08
CA ARG A 97 -3.37 5.14 4.76
C ARG A 97 -2.88 3.92 3.98
N SER A 98 -3.75 2.94 3.77
CA SER A 98 -3.47 1.81 2.88
C SER A 98 -4.52 1.78 1.77
N ILE A 99 -4.06 1.57 0.53
CA ILE A 99 -4.91 1.36 -0.65
C ILE A 99 -4.88 -0.12 -0.99
N ASN A 100 -6.05 -0.72 -1.24
CA ASN A 100 -6.14 -2.04 -1.83
C ASN A 100 -6.04 -1.90 -3.35
N LEU A 101 -4.90 -2.31 -3.92
CA LEU A 101 -4.62 -2.19 -5.35
C LEU A 101 -5.56 -3.04 -6.22
N ARG A 102 -6.16 -4.09 -5.67
CA ARG A 102 -7.13 -4.93 -6.41
C ARG A 102 -8.41 -4.17 -6.74
N THR A 103 -8.79 -3.20 -5.91
CA THR A 103 -10.03 -2.43 -6.11
C THR A 103 -9.78 -1.08 -6.77
N VAL A 104 -8.55 -0.79 -7.16
CA VAL A 104 -8.20 0.43 -7.91
C VAL A 104 -8.72 0.31 -9.34
N SER A 105 -9.63 1.21 -9.70
CA SER A 105 -10.21 1.33 -11.04
C SER A 105 -9.53 2.43 -11.87
N ARG A 106 -8.88 3.41 -11.22
CA ARG A 106 -8.24 4.54 -11.90
C ARG A 106 -7.03 5.09 -11.15
N ILE A 107 -5.97 5.39 -11.88
CA ILE A 107 -4.81 6.16 -11.41
C ILE A 107 -4.59 7.35 -12.35
N ALA A 108 -4.52 8.56 -11.80
CA ALA A 108 -4.15 9.77 -12.51
C ALA A 108 -2.79 10.26 -12.02
N VAL A 109 -1.79 10.25 -12.90
CA VAL A 109 -0.40 10.61 -12.61
C VAL A 109 0.20 11.24 -13.87
N ASP A 110 1.01 12.28 -13.69
CA ASP A 110 1.76 12.95 -14.78
C ASP A 110 0.89 13.41 -15.95
N GLY A 111 -0.31 13.92 -15.63
CA GLY A 111 -1.28 14.36 -16.63
C GLY A 111 -1.95 13.22 -17.42
N ARG A 112 -1.62 11.96 -17.13
CA ARG A 112 -2.20 10.77 -17.76
C ARG A 112 -3.17 10.06 -16.82
N VAL A 113 -4.17 9.42 -17.42
CA VAL A 113 -5.17 8.63 -16.71
C VAL A 113 -5.08 7.18 -17.15
N HIS A 114 -4.80 6.30 -16.20
CA HIS A 114 -4.76 4.86 -16.36
C HIS A 114 -6.03 4.28 -15.75
N ARG A 115 -6.77 3.47 -16.52
CA ARG A 115 -7.99 2.79 -16.08
C ARG A 115 -7.74 1.29 -16.04
N PHE A 116 -8.33 0.63 -15.05
CA PHE A 116 -8.21 -0.81 -14.84
C PHE A 116 -9.62 -1.40 -14.85
N GLY A 117 -9.83 -2.44 -15.66
CA GLY A 117 -11.06 -3.23 -15.66
C GLY A 117 -11.12 -4.11 -14.42
N GLY A 118 -12.31 -4.23 -13.83
CA GLY A 118 -12.60 -5.17 -12.75
C GLY A 118 -12.84 -6.58 -13.27
#